data_AF-A0A2K2G6W5-F1
#
_entry.id   AF-A0A2K2G6W5-F1
#
_cell.length_a   1.000
_cell.length_b   1.000
_cell.length_c   1.000
_cell.angle_alpha   90.00
_cell.angle_beta   90.00
_cell.angle_gamma   90.00
#
_symmetry.space_group_name_H-M   'P 1'
#
loop_
_entity.id
_entity.type
_entity.pdbx_description
1 polymer ?
#
loop_
_entity_poly.entity_id
_entity_poly.type
_entity_poly.pdbx_seq_one_letter_code
_entity_poly.pdbx_strand_id
1 'polypeptide(L)'
;MQDDGFTERNRREIIAIATTHFADKGFAGARVDEIAAATATSKRMIYYHFGSKEALYRAVLTEAYRGIRSAELDAGLEDMPALDALARLTALTFDYHFEHPELVRLVMDENMRHAPHVGDVVEAQNEMVLPSTRALIDRGVAEGTFRTGLDPVDLHMTISALAFYFVSNRYTFANVFKVDTTSPAAAARRREQVVATVLAYCRAG
;
A
#
# COMPACT_ATOMS: atom_id res chain seq x y z
N MET A 1 -24.87 27.62 13.29
CA MET A 1 -23.58 27.67 12.56
C MET A 1 -22.49 27.15 13.50
N GLN A 2 -22.30 25.83 13.50
CA GLN A 2 -21.27 25.07 14.22
C GLN A 2 -21.24 23.71 13.51
N ASP A 3 -20.38 23.50 12.49
CA ASP A 3 -20.25 22.15 11.89
C ASP A 3 -18.95 21.87 11.09
N ASP A 4 -17.92 22.70 11.18
CA ASP A 4 -16.73 22.51 10.32
C ASP A 4 -15.74 21.47 10.91
N GLY A 5 -15.64 21.36 12.24
CA GLY A 5 -14.80 20.34 12.89
C GLY A 5 -15.40 18.93 12.95
N PHE A 6 -16.72 18.81 12.78
CA PHE A 6 -17.45 17.53 12.78
C PHE A 6 -17.40 16.86 11.38
N THR A 7 -17.31 17.66 10.32
CA THR A 7 -17.28 17.22 8.92
C THR A 7 -16.05 16.37 8.60
N GLU A 8 -14.85 16.77 9.03
CA GLU A 8 -13.61 16.05 8.70
C GLU A 8 -13.48 14.73 9.48
N ARG A 9 -13.88 14.71 10.75
CA ARG A 9 -13.91 13.47 11.55
C ARG A 9 -14.87 12.45 10.95
N ASN A 10 -16.07 12.89 10.55
CA ASN A 10 -17.05 12.03 9.91
C ASN A 10 -16.56 11.55 8.54
N ARG A 11 -15.87 12.41 7.78
CA ARG A 11 -15.27 12.04 6.49
C ARG A 11 -14.24 10.92 6.66
N ARG A 12 -13.35 11.02 7.65
CA ARG A 12 -12.36 9.96 7.96
C ARG A 12 -13.01 8.66 8.41
N GLU A 13 -14.04 8.73 9.26
CA GLU A 13 -14.78 7.55 9.70
C GLU A 13 -15.47 6.84 8.52
N ILE A 14 -16.10 7.61 7.62
CA ILE A 14 -16.73 7.06 6.40
C ILE A 14 -15.67 6.39 5.53
N ILE A 15 -14.50 7.01 5.33
CA ILE A 15 -13.40 6.41 4.55
C ILE A 15 -12.96 5.10 5.18
N ALA A 16 -12.69 5.06 6.49
CA ALA A 16 -12.24 3.84 7.17
C ALA A 16 -13.24 2.68 7.03
N ILE A 17 -14.53 2.94 7.21
CA ILE A 17 -15.56 1.90 7.05
C ILE A 17 -15.72 1.50 5.58
N ALA A 18 -15.71 2.47 4.66
CA ALA A 18 -15.78 2.20 3.24
C ALA A 18 -14.60 1.35 2.76
N THR A 19 -13.39 1.57 3.28
CA THR A 19 -12.18 0.77 3.01
C THR A 19 -12.44 -0.72 3.25
N THR A 20 -12.99 -1.09 4.41
CA THR A 20 -13.32 -2.48 4.72
C THR A 20 -14.35 -3.06 3.74
N HIS A 21 -15.43 -2.31 3.47
CA HIS A 21 -16.49 -2.78 2.55
C HIS A 21 -15.99 -2.97 1.12
N PHE A 22 -15.16 -2.05 0.62
CA PHE A 22 -14.59 -2.14 -0.72
C PHE A 22 -13.50 -3.21 -0.81
N ALA A 23 -12.65 -3.37 0.21
CA ALA A 23 -11.67 -4.45 0.24
C ALA A 23 -12.36 -5.83 0.24
N ASP A 24 -13.47 -5.98 0.96
CA ASP A 24 -14.17 -7.27 1.05
C ASP A 24 -14.97 -7.60 -0.20
N LYS A 25 -15.71 -6.63 -0.75
CA LYS A 25 -16.70 -6.85 -1.82
C LYS A 25 -16.28 -6.33 -3.20
N GLY A 26 -15.15 -5.63 -3.29
CA GLY A 26 -14.72 -4.90 -4.48
C GLY A 26 -15.61 -3.71 -4.80
N PHE A 27 -15.20 -2.90 -5.78
CA PHE A 27 -15.96 -1.73 -6.22
C PHE A 27 -17.38 -2.10 -6.66
N ALA A 28 -17.57 -3.11 -7.49
CA ALA A 28 -18.91 -3.47 -7.99
C ALA A 28 -19.83 -4.00 -6.87
N GLY A 29 -19.31 -4.82 -5.95
CA GLY A 29 -20.11 -5.51 -4.95
C GLY A 29 -20.49 -4.65 -3.74
N ALA A 30 -19.64 -3.70 -3.33
CA ALA A 30 -19.92 -2.87 -2.17
C ALA A 30 -21.13 -1.95 -2.39
N ARG A 31 -22.06 -1.87 -1.44
CA ARG A 31 -23.24 -0.98 -1.55
C ARG A 31 -23.11 0.20 -0.59
N VAL A 32 -23.37 1.42 -1.08
CA VAL A 32 -23.35 2.64 -0.24
C VAL A 32 -24.36 2.55 0.90
N ASP A 33 -25.47 1.83 0.72
CA ASP A 33 -26.46 1.60 1.78
C ASP A 33 -25.89 0.77 2.95
N GLU A 34 -25.06 -0.23 2.64
CA GLU A 34 -24.40 -1.06 3.66
C GLU A 34 -23.32 -0.27 4.38
N ILE A 35 -22.55 0.55 3.63
CA ILE A 35 -21.55 1.45 4.21
C ILE A 35 -22.24 2.46 5.15
N ALA A 36 -23.35 3.06 4.71
CA ALA A 36 -24.15 3.97 5.53
C ALA A 36 -24.64 3.29 6.81
N ALA A 37 -25.15 2.06 6.73
CA ALA A 37 -25.60 1.31 7.90
C ALA A 37 -24.47 0.94 8.87
N ALA A 38 -23.26 0.74 8.35
CA ALA A 38 -22.07 0.46 9.17
C ALA A 38 -21.46 1.73 9.79
N THR A 39 -21.68 2.89 9.18
CA THR A 39 -21.31 4.20 9.73
C THR A 39 -22.39 4.75 10.65
N ALA A 40 -22.04 5.62 11.60
CA ALA A 40 -23.03 6.42 12.33
C ALA A 40 -23.61 7.60 11.48
N THR A 41 -23.75 7.41 10.15
CA THR A 41 -24.20 8.45 9.21
C THR A 41 -25.27 7.94 8.24
N SER A 42 -25.90 8.84 7.49
CA SER A 42 -26.91 8.47 6.50
C SER A 42 -26.32 8.39 5.08
N LYS A 43 -26.97 7.61 4.19
CA LYS A 43 -26.65 7.59 2.75
C LYS A 43 -26.57 9.00 2.14
N ARG A 44 -27.50 9.88 2.55
CA ARG A 44 -27.53 11.29 2.11
C ARG A 44 -26.26 12.03 2.51
N MET A 45 -25.75 11.80 3.72
CA MET A 45 -24.52 12.44 4.20
C MET A 45 -23.28 11.90 3.49
N ILE A 46 -23.22 10.61 3.17
CA ILE A 46 -22.14 10.06 2.34
C ILE A 46 -22.12 10.76 0.96
N TYR A 47 -23.28 10.88 0.30
CA TYR A 47 -23.34 11.61 -0.96
C TYR A 47 -23.06 13.11 -0.80
N TYR A 48 -23.37 13.71 0.33
CA TYR A 48 -23.00 15.10 0.62
C TYR A 48 -21.46 15.27 0.68
N HIS A 49 -20.73 14.36 1.33
CA HIS A 49 -19.27 14.46 1.46
C HIS A 49 -18.49 14.03 0.21
N PHE A 50 -19.02 13.07 -0.56
CA PHE A 50 -18.27 12.43 -1.65
C PHE A 50 -18.93 12.61 -3.02
N GLY A 51 -20.21 12.98 -3.11
CA GLY A 51 -20.92 13.18 -4.37
C GLY A 51 -21.35 11.90 -5.08
N SER A 52 -20.50 10.87 -5.11
CA SER A 52 -20.80 9.58 -5.73
C SER A 52 -20.09 8.41 -5.04
N LYS A 53 -20.51 7.18 -5.36
CA LYS A 53 -19.81 5.95 -4.93
C LYS A 53 -18.39 5.88 -5.50
N GLU A 54 -18.21 6.32 -6.75
CA GLU A 54 -16.90 6.38 -7.40
C GLU A 54 -15.97 7.34 -6.68
N ALA A 55 -16.44 8.54 -6.35
CA ALA A 55 -15.63 9.52 -5.63
C ALA A 55 -15.32 9.08 -4.20
N LEU A 56 -16.23 8.37 -3.51
CA LEU A 56 -15.92 7.71 -2.24
C LEU A 56 -14.84 6.64 -2.41
N TYR A 57 -14.94 5.81 -3.45
CA TYR A 57 -13.96 4.76 -3.73
C TYR A 57 -12.58 5.35 -4.07
N ARG A 58 -12.53 6.40 -4.89
CA ARG A 58 -11.30 7.15 -5.18
C ARG A 58 -10.69 7.73 -3.90
N ALA A 59 -11.49 8.29 -3.00
CA ALA A 59 -11.01 8.79 -1.71
C ALA A 59 -10.43 7.67 -0.83
N VAL A 60 -11.04 6.48 -0.84
CA VAL A 60 -10.51 5.29 -0.17
C VAL A 60 -9.17 4.86 -0.77
N LEU A 61 -9.05 4.80 -2.10
CA LEU A 61 -7.79 4.51 -2.78
C LEU A 61 -6.72 5.56 -2.43
N THR A 62 -7.07 6.85 -2.46
CA THR A 62 -6.14 7.93 -2.09
C THR A 62 -5.59 7.71 -0.68
N GLU A 63 -6.46 7.42 0.29
CA GLU A 63 -6.04 7.23 1.68
C GLU A 63 -5.18 5.97 1.85
N ALA A 64 -5.55 4.87 1.18
CA ALA A 64 -4.79 3.62 1.24
C ALA A 64 -3.37 3.79 0.66
N TYR A 65 -3.23 4.47 -0.48
CA TYR A 65 -1.91 4.78 -1.05
C TYR A 65 -1.14 5.80 -0.22
N ARG A 66 -1.80 6.84 0.31
CA ARG A 66 -1.16 7.81 1.19
C ARG A 66 -0.54 7.13 2.41
N GLY A 67 -1.25 6.18 3.03
CA GLY A 67 -0.79 5.50 4.23
C GLY A 67 0.58 4.82 4.06
N ILE A 68 0.78 4.05 2.98
CA ILE A 68 2.07 3.39 2.72
C ILE A 68 3.16 4.41 2.41
N ARG A 69 2.85 5.47 1.66
CA ARG A 69 3.83 6.51 1.28
C ARG A 69 4.27 7.35 2.47
N SER A 70 3.36 7.70 3.36
CA SER A 70 3.70 8.35 4.63
C SER A 70 4.59 7.45 5.48
N ALA A 71 4.28 6.15 5.59
CA ALA A 71 5.12 5.23 6.34
C ALA A 71 6.55 5.12 5.77
N GLU A 72 6.70 5.09 4.44
CA GLU A 72 8.01 5.07 3.77
C GLU A 72 8.79 6.38 3.96
N LEU A 73 8.13 7.54 3.89
CA LEU A 73 8.76 8.85 4.11
C LEU A 73 9.21 9.05 5.56
N ASP A 74 8.39 8.63 6.52
CA ASP A 74 8.68 8.75 7.96
C ASP A 74 9.76 7.76 8.44
N ALA A 75 10.25 6.88 7.56
CA ALA A 75 11.21 5.84 7.90
C ALA A 75 12.66 6.36 8.06
N GLY A 76 12.94 7.62 7.76
CA GLY A 76 14.26 8.24 7.98
C GLY A 76 15.38 7.62 7.14
N LEU A 77 15.08 7.21 5.91
CA LEU A 77 16.00 6.45 5.05
C LEU A 77 17.20 7.26 4.54
N GLU A 78 17.15 8.59 4.63
CA GLU A 78 18.17 9.49 4.08
C GLU A 78 19.44 9.53 4.94
N ASP A 79 19.29 9.33 6.25
CA ASP A 79 20.38 9.42 7.24
C ASP A 79 21.09 8.08 7.51
N MET A 80 20.90 7.09 6.62
CA MET A 80 21.41 5.73 6.79
C MET A 80 22.26 5.28 5.59
N PRO A 81 23.26 4.40 5.81
CA PRO A 81 23.97 3.75 4.70
C PRO A 81 23.00 3.12 3.71
N ALA A 82 23.29 3.16 2.41
CA ALA A 82 22.31 2.78 1.38
C ALA A 82 21.81 1.34 1.54
N LEU A 83 22.69 0.41 1.94
CA LEU A 83 22.32 -0.98 2.18
C LEU A 83 21.32 -1.13 3.33
N ASP A 84 21.51 -0.40 4.42
CA ASP A 84 20.61 -0.41 5.60
C ASP A 84 19.27 0.27 5.27
N ALA A 85 19.31 1.38 4.53
CA ALA A 85 18.13 2.07 4.05
C ALA A 85 17.29 1.16 3.13
N LEU A 86 17.92 0.42 2.21
CA LEU A 86 17.22 -0.52 1.33
C LEU A 86 16.61 -1.70 2.12
N ALA A 87 17.34 -2.22 3.11
CA ALA A 87 16.83 -3.26 3.99
C ALA A 87 15.59 -2.77 4.78
N ARG A 88 15.67 -1.55 5.33
CA ARG A 88 14.59 -0.93 6.09
C ARG A 88 13.37 -0.63 5.23
N LEU A 89 13.57 -0.04 4.04
CA LEU A 89 12.51 0.21 3.06
C LEU A 89 11.79 -1.09 2.71
N THR A 90 12.56 -2.12 2.33
CA THR A 90 12.00 -3.43 1.95
C THR A 90 11.20 -4.08 3.08
N ALA A 91 11.74 -4.05 4.30
CA ALA A 91 11.07 -4.58 5.48
C ALA A 91 9.77 -3.82 5.78
N LEU A 92 9.81 -2.49 5.73
CA LEU A 92 8.66 -1.64 5.98
C LEU A 92 7.56 -1.86 4.94
N THR A 93 7.90 -1.87 3.65
CA THR A 93 6.93 -2.15 2.58
C THR A 93 6.28 -3.52 2.79
N PHE A 94 7.07 -4.54 3.17
CA PHE A 94 6.55 -5.87 3.49
C PHE A 94 5.58 -5.86 4.68
N ASP A 95 6.02 -5.30 5.81
CA ASP A 95 5.25 -5.25 7.05
C ASP A 95 3.94 -4.48 6.84
N TYR A 96 4.00 -3.35 6.13
CA TYR A 96 2.83 -2.56 5.78
C TYR A 96 1.79 -3.37 4.99
N HIS A 97 2.21 -4.11 3.95
CA HIS A 97 1.27 -4.95 3.18
C HIS A 97 0.64 -6.04 4.04
N PHE A 98 1.41 -6.63 4.95
CA PHE A 98 0.95 -7.68 5.85
C PHE A 98 -0.06 -7.16 6.88
N GLU A 99 0.21 -5.99 7.46
CA GLU A 99 -0.64 -5.33 8.47
C GLU A 99 -1.88 -4.67 7.86
N HIS A 100 -1.80 -4.26 6.58
CA HIS A 100 -2.87 -3.59 5.83
C HIS A 100 -3.34 -4.42 4.61
N PRO A 101 -3.90 -5.62 4.80
CA PRO A 101 -4.35 -6.47 3.69
C PRO A 101 -5.46 -5.83 2.85
N GLU A 102 -6.18 -4.84 3.36
CA GLU A 102 -7.16 -4.02 2.65
C GLU A 102 -6.53 -3.28 1.46
N LEU A 103 -5.32 -2.73 1.60
CA LEU A 103 -4.60 -2.09 0.51
C LEU A 103 -4.37 -3.09 -0.62
N VAL A 104 -3.87 -4.28 -0.29
CA VAL A 104 -3.60 -5.35 -1.26
C VAL A 104 -4.88 -5.73 -2.01
N ARG A 105 -5.99 -5.90 -1.30
CA ARG A 105 -7.28 -6.26 -1.89
C ARG A 105 -7.87 -5.18 -2.79
N LEU A 106 -7.76 -3.91 -2.39
CA LEU A 106 -8.18 -2.77 -3.21
C LEU A 106 -7.37 -2.69 -4.51
N VAL A 107 -6.05 -2.85 -4.43
CA VAL A 107 -5.16 -2.88 -5.59
C VAL A 107 -5.46 -4.08 -6.48
N MET A 108 -5.77 -5.26 -5.92
CA MET A 108 -6.21 -6.41 -6.72
C MET A 108 -7.53 -6.14 -7.46
N ASP A 109 -8.54 -5.56 -6.81
CA ASP A 109 -9.82 -5.24 -7.45
C ASP A 109 -9.64 -4.25 -8.60
N GLU A 110 -8.80 -3.22 -8.43
CA GLU A 110 -8.46 -2.30 -9.52
C GLU A 110 -7.73 -3.02 -10.65
N ASN A 111 -6.71 -3.83 -10.37
CA ASN A 111 -5.98 -4.56 -11.42
C ASN A 111 -6.87 -5.53 -12.20
N MET A 112 -7.79 -6.24 -11.53
CA MET A 112 -8.77 -7.10 -12.17
C MET A 112 -9.72 -6.35 -13.12
N ARG A 113 -9.86 -5.03 -12.93
CA ARG A 113 -10.72 -4.14 -13.71
C ARG A 113 -9.95 -3.24 -14.66
N HIS A 114 -8.63 -3.41 -14.78
CA HIS A 114 -7.74 -2.54 -15.57
C HIS A 114 -7.64 -1.10 -15.03
N ALA A 115 -7.63 -0.96 -13.70
CA ALA A 115 -7.32 0.25 -12.93
C ALA A 115 -8.13 1.53 -13.31
N PRO A 116 -9.47 1.46 -13.46
CA PRO A 116 -10.28 2.59 -13.92
C PRO A 116 -10.36 3.78 -12.95
N HIS A 117 -10.02 3.57 -11.68
CA HIS A 117 -10.14 4.60 -10.63
C HIS A 117 -8.78 5.05 -10.06
N VAL A 118 -7.70 4.35 -10.39
CA VAL A 118 -6.35 4.61 -9.89
C VAL A 118 -5.75 5.90 -10.47
N GLY A 119 -5.94 6.18 -11.77
CA GLY A 119 -5.32 7.27 -12.56
C GLY A 119 -4.71 8.46 -11.79
N ASP A 120 -5.32 9.63 -11.87
CA ASP A 120 -4.82 10.87 -11.24
C ASP A 120 -4.70 10.75 -9.70
N VAL A 121 -5.42 9.81 -9.08
CA VAL A 121 -5.46 9.60 -7.64
C VAL A 121 -4.12 9.09 -7.10
N VAL A 122 -3.50 8.18 -7.83
CA VAL A 122 -2.26 7.51 -7.42
C VAL A 122 -1.03 8.18 -8.03
N GLU A 123 -1.18 8.90 -9.14
CA GLU A 123 -0.11 9.70 -9.75
C GLU A 123 0.52 10.64 -8.73
N ALA A 124 -0.28 11.48 -8.06
CA ALA A 124 0.19 12.42 -7.04
C ALA A 124 0.86 11.74 -5.82
N GLN A 125 0.50 10.50 -5.50
CA GLN A 125 1.13 9.75 -4.39
C GLN A 125 2.43 9.05 -4.82
N ASN A 126 2.56 8.70 -6.11
CA ASN A 126 3.74 8.03 -6.65
C ASN A 126 4.82 9.02 -7.14
N GLU A 127 4.48 10.30 -7.35
CA GLU A 127 5.44 11.36 -7.73
C GLU A 127 6.66 11.43 -6.80
N MET A 128 6.52 11.08 -5.52
CA MET A 128 7.62 11.10 -4.55
C MET A 128 8.42 9.79 -4.46
N VAL A 129 7.87 8.66 -4.92
CA VAL A 129 8.47 7.32 -4.75
C VAL A 129 9.66 7.11 -5.67
N LEU A 130 9.52 7.49 -6.93
CA LEU A 130 10.57 7.26 -7.93
C LEU A 130 11.80 8.14 -7.66
N PRO A 131 11.65 9.44 -7.32
CA PRO A 131 12.79 10.26 -6.92
C PRO A 131 13.51 9.74 -5.67
N SER A 132 12.79 9.32 -4.64
CA SER A 132 13.41 8.79 -3.41
C SER A 132 14.13 7.45 -3.65
N THR A 133 13.52 6.56 -4.43
CA THR A 133 14.15 5.29 -4.84
C THR A 133 15.40 5.56 -5.69
N ARG A 134 15.34 6.53 -6.60
CA ARG A 134 16.51 6.94 -7.40
C ARG A 134 17.63 7.48 -6.53
N ALA A 135 17.32 8.37 -5.58
CA ALA A 135 18.31 8.94 -4.67
C ALA A 135 18.99 7.85 -3.82
N LEU A 136 18.24 6.86 -3.35
CA LEU A 136 18.77 5.70 -2.64
C LEU A 136 19.72 4.87 -3.54
N ILE A 137 19.32 4.60 -4.79
CA ILE A 137 20.16 3.89 -5.76
C ILE A 137 21.46 4.65 -6.00
N ASP A 138 21.39 5.95 -6.29
CA ASP A 138 22.55 6.79 -6.57
C ASP A 138 23.53 6.83 -5.41
N ARG A 139 23.01 6.96 -4.20
CA ARG A 139 23.81 6.92 -2.98
C ARG A 139 24.51 5.57 -2.85
N GLY A 140 23.81 4.45 -3.01
CA GLY A 140 24.44 3.13 -2.89
C GLY A 140 25.47 2.83 -3.98
N VAL A 141 25.29 3.37 -5.20
CA VAL A 141 26.30 3.28 -6.27
C VAL A 141 27.53 4.13 -5.91
N ALA A 142 27.33 5.35 -5.41
CA ALA A 142 28.43 6.22 -4.98
C ALA A 142 29.22 5.63 -3.78
N GLU A 143 28.52 4.94 -2.87
CA GLU A 143 29.13 4.19 -1.76
C GLU A 143 29.83 2.89 -2.21
N GLY A 144 29.62 2.45 -3.44
CA GLY A 144 30.10 1.15 -3.95
C GLY A 144 29.38 -0.06 -3.34
N THR A 145 28.26 0.14 -2.66
CA THR A 145 27.45 -0.93 -2.05
C THR A 145 26.46 -1.54 -3.03
N PHE A 146 26.00 -0.75 -4.00
CA PHE A 146 25.10 -1.20 -5.07
C PHE A 146 25.81 -1.31 -6.42
N ARG A 147 25.37 -2.27 -7.23
CA ARG A 147 25.77 -2.38 -8.64
C ARG A 147 25.19 -1.23 -9.47
N THR A 148 25.85 -0.92 -10.57
CA THR A 148 25.33 0.02 -11.57
C THR A 148 24.19 -0.59 -12.40
N GLY A 149 23.47 0.26 -13.13
CA GLY A 149 22.39 -0.18 -14.02
C GLY A 149 21.11 -0.64 -13.32
N LEU A 150 20.90 -0.23 -12.05
CA LEU A 150 19.63 -0.39 -11.37
C LEU A 150 18.64 0.68 -11.86
N ASP A 151 17.44 0.24 -12.26
CA ASP A 151 16.33 1.13 -12.57
C ASP A 151 15.42 1.30 -11.33
N PRO A 152 15.02 2.53 -10.97
CA PRO A 152 14.19 2.78 -9.79
C PRO A 152 12.79 2.16 -9.89
N VAL A 153 12.20 2.08 -11.09
CA VAL A 153 10.90 1.44 -11.30
C VAL A 153 11.03 -0.07 -11.11
N ASP A 154 12.08 -0.68 -11.67
CA ASP A 154 12.32 -2.13 -11.50
C ASP A 154 12.57 -2.51 -10.03
N LEU A 155 13.33 -1.69 -9.30
CA LEU A 155 13.56 -1.91 -7.88
C LEU A 155 12.27 -1.78 -7.07
N HIS A 156 11.50 -0.71 -7.30
CA HIS A 156 10.21 -0.51 -6.66
C HIS A 156 9.26 -1.69 -6.92
N MET A 157 9.12 -2.07 -8.20
CA MET A 157 8.29 -3.19 -8.64
C MET A 157 8.73 -4.50 -7.99
N THR A 158 10.04 -4.75 -7.87
CA THR A 158 10.58 -5.97 -7.25
C THR A 158 10.21 -6.04 -5.76
N ILE A 159 10.41 -4.95 -5.01
CA ILE A 159 10.05 -4.87 -3.59
C ILE A 159 8.54 -5.11 -3.42
N SER A 160 7.73 -4.36 -4.17
CA SER A 160 6.27 -4.47 -4.12
C SER A 160 5.79 -5.86 -4.51
N ALA A 161 6.32 -6.49 -5.57
CA ALA A 161 5.89 -7.82 -5.99
C ALA A 161 6.14 -8.89 -4.91
N LEU A 162 7.31 -8.85 -4.27
CA LEU A 162 7.69 -9.81 -3.24
C LEU A 162 6.87 -9.65 -1.95
N ALA A 163 6.57 -8.40 -1.56
CA ALA A 163 5.71 -8.08 -0.43
C ALA A 163 4.24 -8.43 -0.71
N PHE A 164 3.71 -7.93 -1.82
CA PHE A 164 2.32 -8.08 -2.23
C PHE A 164 1.91 -9.54 -2.37
N TYR A 165 2.73 -10.36 -3.03
CA TYR A 165 2.41 -11.76 -3.29
C TYR A 165 2.12 -12.56 -2.01
N PHE A 166 2.86 -12.29 -0.93
CA PHE A 166 2.67 -13.00 0.34
C PHE A 166 1.27 -12.79 0.92
N VAL A 167 0.65 -11.63 0.64
CA VAL A 167 -0.68 -11.26 1.13
C VAL A 167 -1.76 -11.62 0.11
N SER A 168 -1.58 -11.27 -1.16
CA SER A 168 -2.58 -11.49 -2.22
C SER A 168 -2.90 -12.97 -2.44
N ASN A 169 -1.90 -13.84 -2.23
CA ASN A 169 -2.03 -15.28 -2.46
C ASN A 169 -2.09 -16.09 -1.17
N ARG A 170 -2.19 -15.45 0.00
CA ARG A 170 -2.12 -16.11 1.32
C ARG A 170 -3.10 -17.27 1.47
N TYR A 171 -4.34 -17.09 1.00
CA TYR A 171 -5.37 -18.13 1.11
C TYR A 171 -5.15 -19.31 0.16
N THR A 172 -4.77 -19.03 -1.09
CA THR A 172 -4.47 -20.11 -2.05
C THR A 172 -3.21 -20.86 -1.65
N PHE A 173 -2.18 -20.14 -1.21
CA PHE A 173 -0.90 -20.72 -0.82
C PHE A 173 -1.07 -21.58 0.44
N ALA A 174 -1.80 -21.09 1.45
CA ALA A 174 -2.11 -21.86 2.64
C ALA A 174 -2.91 -23.13 2.34
N ASN A 175 -3.90 -23.05 1.44
CA ASN A 175 -4.71 -24.21 1.08
C ASN A 175 -3.95 -25.26 0.26
N VAL A 176 -3.12 -24.84 -0.69
CA VAL A 176 -2.37 -25.72 -1.59
C VAL A 176 -1.18 -26.36 -0.86
N PHE A 177 -0.40 -25.56 -0.14
CA PHE A 177 0.86 -26.02 0.47
C PHE A 177 0.74 -26.37 1.96
N LYS A 178 -0.44 -26.16 2.57
CA LYS A 178 -0.68 -26.42 4.01
C LYS A 178 0.28 -25.65 4.92
N VAL A 179 0.64 -24.42 4.52
CA VAL A 179 1.50 -23.51 5.28
C VAL A 179 0.67 -22.35 5.81
N ASP A 180 0.82 -22.03 7.09
CA ASP A 180 0.24 -20.79 7.62
C ASP A 180 1.06 -19.57 7.16
N THR A 181 0.40 -18.69 6.41
CA THR A 181 0.96 -17.42 5.91
C THR A 181 0.32 -16.20 6.59
N THR A 182 -0.44 -16.42 7.66
CA THR A 182 -1.21 -15.38 8.37
C THR A 182 -0.67 -15.07 9.75
N SER A 183 0.19 -15.92 10.33
CA SER A 183 0.82 -15.64 11.62
C SER A 183 1.97 -14.62 11.52
N PRO A 184 2.19 -13.81 12.59
CA PRO A 184 3.35 -12.92 12.68
C PRO A 184 4.69 -13.63 12.51
N ALA A 185 4.80 -14.88 12.99
CA ALA A 185 6.03 -15.66 12.83
C ALA A 185 6.29 -16.05 11.36
N ALA A 186 5.25 -16.36 10.59
CA ALA A 186 5.38 -16.61 9.16
C ALA A 186 5.76 -15.33 8.39
N ALA A 187 5.13 -14.21 8.74
CA ALA A 187 5.45 -12.90 8.18
C ALA A 187 6.92 -12.51 8.44
N ALA A 188 7.39 -12.63 9.69
CA ALA A 188 8.77 -12.32 10.06
C ALA A 188 9.79 -13.15 9.26
N ARG A 189 9.58 -14.47 9.15
CA ARG A 189 10.45 -15.34 8.33
C ARG A 189 10.43 -14.94 6.86
N ARG A 190 9.26 -14.63 6.31
CA ARG A 190 9.15 -14.24 4.91
C ARG A 190 9.81 -12.88 4.65
N ARG A 191 9.64 -11.91 5.54
CA ARG A 191 10.27 -10.59 5.48
C ARG A 191 11.79 -10.71 5.39
N GLU A 192 12.41 -11.52 6.24
CA GLU A 192 13.86 -11.77 6.21
C GLU A 192 14.31 -12.28 4.84
N GLN A 193 13.57 -13.22 4.24
CA GLN A 193 13.85 -13.73 2.90
C GLN A 193 13.70 -12.66 1.82
N VAL A 194 12.66 -11.84 1.89
CA VAL A 194 12.39 -10.76 0.93
C VAL A 194 13.50 -9.71 1.00
N VAL A 195 13.86 -9.27 2.21
CA VAL A 195 14.99 -8.34 2.43
C VAL A 195 16.28 -8.92 1.86
N ALA A 196 16.63 -10.17 2.22
CA ALA A 196 17.85 -10.80 1.71
C ALA A 196 17.87 -10.90 0.17
N THR A 197 16.72 -11.19 -0.44
CA THR A 197 16.58 -11.29 -1.91
C THR A 197 16.81 -9.93 -2.57
N VAL A 198 16.17 -8.87 -2.07
CA VAL A 198 16.31 -7.51 -2.63
C VAL A 198 17.73 -6.99 -2.45
N LEU A 199 18.35 -7.20 -1.28
CA LEU A 199 19.74 -6.81 -1.05
C LEU A 199 20.70 -7.55 -2.00
N ALA A 200 20.52 -8.86 -2.18
CA ALA A 200 21.33 -9.64 -3.10
C ALA A 200 21.17 -9.17 -4.56
N TYR A 201 19.97 -8.77 -4.97
CA TYR A 201 19.70 -8.21 -6.30
C TYR A 201 20.43 -6.89 -6.55
N CYS A 202 20.58 -6.04 -5.52
CA CYS A 202 21.17 -4.71 -5.65
C CYS A 202 22.68 -4.65 -5.39
N ARG A 203 23.26 -5.63 -4.67
CA ARG A 203 24.66 -5.60 -4.26
C ARG A 203 25.64 -5.46 -5.44
N ALA A 204 26.71 -4.70 -5.22
CA ALA A 204 27.87 -4.70 -6.10
C ALA A 204 28.52 -6.10 -6.13
N GLY A 205 29.05 -6.48 -7.29
CA GLY A 205 29.78 -7.73 -7.51
C GLY A 205 31.23 -7.68 -7.03
#